data_AF-A0A183EAA5-F1
#
_entry.id   AF-A0A183EAA5-F1
#
_cell.length_a   1.000
_cell.length_b   1.000
_cell.length_c   1.000
_cell.angle_alpha   90.00
_cell.angle_beta   90.00
_cell.angle_gamma   90.00
#
_symmetry.space_group_name_H-M   'P 1'
#
loop_
_entity.id
_entity.type
_entity.pdbx_description
1 polymer ?
#
loop_
_entity_poly.entity_id
_entity_poly.type
_entity_poly.pdbx_seq_one_letter_code
_entity_poly.pdbx_strand_id
1 'polypeptide(L)'
;MELAGLSCAHAVARSYDRGKVLVLSGPGNNGGDGLVCARHLKLLGFEPSILYPKQSKSELMRRLVTQTTKMGISYLDESDAKEPADLKNNFSLVIDALFGFSFKPPLRPPFDQIIDVVNKSSLPVFAVDIPSGTVVIFIFPLY
;
A
#
# COMPACT_ATOMS: atom_id res chain seq x y z
N MET A 1 -7.81 -12.10 1.91
CA MET A 1 -7.62 -10.92 1.06
C MET A 1 -8.82 -9.99 1.13
N GLU A 2 -10.00 -10.37 0.61
CA GLU A 2 -11.16 -9.47 0.54
C GLU A 2 -11.56 -8.87 1.90
N LEU A 3 -11.74 -9.70 2.93
CA LEU A 3 -12.05 -9.21 4.28
C LEU A 3 -10.90 -8.42 4.93
N ALA A 4 -9.65 -8.76 4.61
CA ALA A 4 -8.48 -8.08 5.15
C ALA A 4 -8.37 -6.65 4.61
N GLY A 5 -8.46 -6.47 3.29
CA GLY A 5 -8.47 -5.15 2.67
C GLY A 5 -9.69 -4.30 3.07
N LEU A 6 -10.87 -4.91 3.20
CA LEU A 6 -12.06 -4.23 3.74
C LEU A 6 -11.82 -3.74 5.19
N SER A 7 -11.24 -4.58 6.04
CA SER A 7 -10.91 -4.22 7.42
C SER A 7 -9.91 -3.07 7.46
N CYS A 8 -8.90 -3.06 6.59
CA CYS A 8 -7.95 -1.97 6.47
C CYS A 8 -8.64 -0.67 6.07
N ALA A 9 -9.51 -0.70 5.06
CA ALA A 9 -10.25 0.48 4.61
C ALA A 9 -11.14 1.07 5.72
N HIS A 10 -11.81 0.21 6.50
CA HIS A 10 -12.59 0.67 7.66
C HIS A 10 -11.72 1.22 8.79
N ALA A 11 -10.56 0.62 9.06
CA ALA A 11 -9.63 1.13 10.06
C ALA A 11 -9.11 2.52 9.65
N VAL A 12 -8.75 2.70 8.38
CA VAL A 12 -8.34 4.00 7.83
C VAL A 12 -9.48 5.02 7.94
N ALA A 13 -10.69 4.66 7.51
CA ALA A 13 -11.85 5.56 7.53
C ALA A 13 -12.28 6.00 8.95
N ARG A 14 -11.89 5.26 9.99
CA ARG A 14 -12.14 5.62 11.39
C ARG A 14 -11.04 6.50 11.99
N SER A 15 -9.82 6.41 11.47
CA SER A 15 -8.63 7.01 12.08
C SER A 15 -8.11 8.25 11.35
N TYR A 16 -8.53 8.46 10.09
CA TYR A 16 -8.04 9.54 9.25
C TYR A 16 -9.18 10.26 8.53
N ASP A 17 -8.96 11.56 8.29
CA ASP A 17 -9.87 12.36 7.48
C ASP A 17 -9.85 11.93 6.01
N ARG A 18 -10.99 12.12 5.34
CA ARG A 18 -11.14 11.85 3.91
C ARG A 18 -10.23 12.79 3.11
N GLY A 19 -9.68 12.26 2.03
CA GLY A 19 -8.80 13.02 1.14
C GLY A 19 -8.07 12.11 0.16
N LYS A 20 -6.99 12.66 -0.41
CA LYS A 20 -6.13 11.96 -1.36
C LYS A 20 -5.21 10.99 -0.64
N VAL A 21 -5.29 9.71 -1.00
CA VAL A 21 -4.54 8.64 -0.35
C VAL A 21 -3.63 7.96 -1.37
N LEU A 22 -2.36 7.79 -1.04
CA LEU A 22 -1.46 6.97 -1.84
C LEU A 22 -1.43 5.54 -1.31
N VAL A 23 -1.75 4.57 -2.15
CA VAL A 23 -1.66 3.14 -1.82
C VAL A 23 -0.44 2.55 -2.51
N LEU A 24 0.53 2.10 -1.72
CA LEU A 24 1.74 1.42 -2.20
C LEU A 24 1.49 -0.08 -2.25
N SER A 25 1.33 -0.64 -3.45
CA SER A 25 1.01 -2.06 -3.62
C SER A 25 2.26 -2.88 -3.95
N GLY A 26 2.50 -3.93 -3.17
CA GLY A 26 3.55 -4.91 -3.43
C GLY A 26 3.18 -6.03 -4.41
N PRO A 27 4.15 -6.86 -4.84
CA PRO A 27 3.92 -7.94 -5.79
C PRO A 27 3.20 -9.17 -5.20
N GLY A 28 3.10 -9.25 -3.87
CA GLY A 28 2.54 -10.39 -3.14
C GLY A 28 1.12 -10.16 -2.62
N ASN A 29 0.72 -11.01 -1.67
CA ASN A 29 -0.62 -10.95 -1.07
C ASN A 29 -0.88 -9.62 -0.33
N ASN A 30 0.14 -9.05 0.33
CA ASN A 30 -0.01 -7.77 1.01
C ASN A 30 -0.42 -6.65 0.04
N GLY A 31 0.16 -6.65 -1.16
CA GLY A 31 -0.25 -5.73 -2.22
C GLY A 31 -1.69 -5.95 -2.66
N GLY A 32 -2.13 -7.21 -2.72
CA GLY A 32 -3.54 -7.54 -2.97
C GLY A 32 -4.48 -6.99 -1.90
N ASP A 33 -4.09 -7.06 -0.63
CA ASP A 33 -4.83 -6.44 0.47
C ASP A 33 -4.87 -4.91 0.32
N GLY A 34 -3.79 -4.29 -0.15
CA GLY A 34 -3.73 -2.88 -0.54
C GLY A 34 -4.68 -2.51 -1.68
N LEU A 35 -4.76 -3.31 -2.76
CA LEU A 35 -5.68 -3.08 -3.88
C LEU A 35 -7.14 -3.20 -3.43
N VAL A 36 -7.46 -4.18 -2.59
CA VAL A 36 -8.79 -4.32 -1.99
C VAL A 36 -9.10 -3.13 -1.07
N CYS A 37 -8.13 -2.70 -0.25
CA CYS A 37 -8.25 -1.52 0.60
C CYS A 37 -8.56 -0.27 -0.25
N ALA A 38 -7.82 -0.04 -1.34
CA ALA A 38 -8.02 1.08 -2.24
C ALA A 38 -9.44 1.14 -2.80
N ARG A 39 -9.98 0.01 -3.30
CA ARG A 39 -11.35 0.01 -3.85
C ARG A 39 -12.42 0.28 -2.79
N HIS A 40 -12.25 -0.21 -1.56
CA HIS A 40 -13.19 0.09 -0.48
C HIS A 40 -13.06 1.53 0.02
N LEU A 41 -11.84 2.07 0.10
CA LEU A 41 -11.62 3.49 0.41
C LEU A 41 -12.33 4.41 -0.58
N LYS A 42 -12.29 4.09 -1.88
CA LYS A 42 -13.06 4.82 -2.92
C LYS A 42 -14.55 4.84 -2.61
N LEU A 43 -15.13 3.71 -2.18
CA LEU A 43 -16.55 3.62 -1.80
C LEU A 43 -16.87 4.38 -0.51
N LEU A 44 -15.89 4.55 0.38
CA LEU A 44 -16.01 5.28 1.65
C LEU A 44 -15.79 6.81 1.51
N GLY A 45 -15.59 7.29 0.28
CA GLY A 45 -15.43 8.72 -0.02
C GLY A 45 -13.99 9.24 0.05
N PHE A 46 -12.99 8.37 0.01
CA PHE A 46 -11.59 8.74 -0.18
C PHE A 46 -11.24 8.84 -1.67
N GLU A 47 -10.10 9.47 -1.96
CA GLU A 47 -9.53 9.60 -3.30
C GLU A 47 -8.21 8.82 -3.40
N PRO A 48 -8.25 7.48 -3.52
CA PRO A 48 -7.05 6.68 -3.61
C PRO A 48 -6.39 6.82 -5.00
N SER A 49 -5.06 6.83 -5.00
CA SER A 49 -4.19 6.56 -6.14
C SER A 49 -3.26 5.39 -5.78
N ILE A 50 -2.91 4.55 -6.74
CA ILE A 50 -2.12 3.34 -6.51
C ILE A 50 -0.75 3.48 -7.19
N LEU A 51 0.33 3.27 -6.43
CA LEU A 51 1.65 3.00 -7.00
C LEU A 51 1.93 1.50 -6.91
N TYR A 52 2.05 0.84 -8.06
CA TYR A 52 2.25 -0.61 -8.14
C TYR A 52 3.47 -0.98 -9.01
N PRO A 53 4.70 -0.77 -8.49
CA PRO A 53 5.92 -0.75 -9.31
C PRO A 53 6.31 -2.12 -9.87
N LYS A 54 5.94 -3.21 -9.19
CA LYS A 54 6.13 -4.58 -9.69
C LYS A 54 4.83 -5.37 -9.63
N GLN A 55 4.16 -5.45 -10.77
CA GLN A 55 2.91 -6.19 -10.88
C GLN A 55 3.13 -7.70 -10.79
N SER A 56 2.27 -8.35 -10.01
CA SER A 56 2.23 -9.81 -9.91
C SER A 56 1.72 -10.44 -11.21
N LYS A 57 2.24 -11.61 -11.56
CA LYS A 57 1.71 -12.43 -12.66
C LYS A 57 0.46 -13.23 -12.27
N SER A 58 0.09 -13.22 -10.99
CA SER A 58 -1.08 -13.91 -10.46
C SER A 58 -2.38 -13.40 -11.10
N GLU A 59 -3.25 -14.32 -11.50
CA GLU A 59 -4.58 -13.98 -12.02
C GLU A 59 -5.41 -13.19 -11.01
N LEU A 60 -5.33 -13.55 -9.71
CA LEU A 60 -6.02 -12.85 -8.64
C LEU A 60 -5.65 -11.36 -8.62
N MET A 61 -4.36 -11.05 -8.69
CA MET A 61 -3.87 -9.66 -8.68
C MET A 61 -4.31 -8.91 -9.94
N ARG A 62 -4.25 -9.54 -11.12
CA ARG A 62 -4.75 -8.94 -12.37
C ARG A 62 -6.25 -8.60 -12.31
N ARG A 63 -7.05 -9.46 -11.67
CA ARG A 63 -8.47 -9.21 -11.43
C ARG A 63 -8.68 -8.02 -10.50
N LEU A 64 -7.89 -7.89 -9.43
CA LEU A 64 -7.94 -6.74 -8.53
C LEU A 64 -7.56 -5.43 -9.23
N VAL A 65 -6.49 -5.43 -10.05
CA VAL A 65 -6.14 -4.27 -10.88
C VAL A 65 -7.29 -3.90 -11.81
N THR A 66 -7.93 -4.88 -12.45
CA THR A 66 -9.09 -4.62 -13.31
C THR A 66 -10.24 -3.98 -12.54
N GLN A 67 -10.50 -4.41 -11.30
CA GLN A 67 -11.55 -3.85 -10.46
C GLN A 67 -11.26 -2.40 -10.07
N THR A 68 -10.05 -2.10 -9.58
CA THR A 68 -9.66 -0.74 -9.18
C THR A 68 -9.65 0.21 -10.38
N THR A 69 -9.13 -0.21 -11.53
CA THR A 69 -9.18 0.58 -12.76
C THR A 69 -10.62 0.87 -13.21
N LYS A 70 -11.51 -0.14 -13.18
CA LYS A 70 -12.94 0.06 -13.51
C LYS A 70 -13.67 0.98 -12.53
N MET A 71 -13.15 1.14 -11.32
CA MET A 71 -13.65 2.09 -10.33
C MET A 71 -13.04 3.50 -10.46
N GLY A 72 -12.23 3.74 -11.50
CA GLY A 72 -11.62 5.04 -11.76
C GLY A 72 -10.53 5.42 -10.74
N ILE A 73 -9.82 4.41 -10.20
CA ILE A 73 -8.67 4.63 -9.33
C ILE A 73 -7.42 4.78 -10.22
N SER A 74 -6.72 5.91 -10.07
CA SER A 74 -5.53 6.22 -10.84
C SER A 74 -4.35 5.34 -10.45
N TYR A 75 -3.57 4.91 -11.43
CA TYR A 75 -2.28 4.26 -11.23
C TYR A 75 -1.18 5.26 -11.53
N LEU A 76 -0.26 5.41 -10.59
CA LEU A 76 0.89 6.30 -10.67
C LEU A 76 2.12 5.53 -11.15
N ASP A 77 3.03 6.25 -11.79
CA ASP A 77 4.35 5.77 -12.12
C ASP A 77 5.36 6.15 -11.02
N GLU A 78 6.53 5.51 -11.02
CA GLU A 78 7.60 5.82 -10.05
C GLU A 78 8.07 7.28 -10.14
N SER A 79 7.89 7.94 -11.29
CA SER A 79 8.18 9.36 -11.47
C SER A 79 7.25 10.29 -10.68
N ASP A 80 6.03 9.87 -10.37
CA ASP A 80 5.03 10.68 -9.64
C ASP A 80 5.27 10.67 -8.12
N ALA A 81 6.16 9.79 -7.66
CA ALA A 81 6.48 9.56 -6.25
C ALA A 81 8.00 9.55 -6.02
N LYS A 82 8.73 10.35 -6.80
CA LYS A 82 10.19 10.36 -6.79
C LYS A 82 10.77 11.23 -5.68
N GLU A 83 10.14 12.36 -5.38
CA GLU A 83 10.59 13.27 -4.33
C GLU A 83 9.60 13.31 -3.15
N PRO A 84 10.08 13.51 -1.90
CA PRO A 84 9.21 13.60 -0.74
C PRO A 84 8.16 14.71 -0.83
N ALA A 85 8.49 15.81 -1.54
CA ALA A 85 7.59 16.92 -1.79
C ALA A 85 6.41 16.54 -2.70
N ASP A 86 6.63 15.65 -3.68
CA ASP A 86 5.57 15.17 -4.57
C ASP A 86 4.50 14.43 -3.76
N LEU A 87 4.93 13.61 -2.81
CA LEU A 87 4.03 12.91 -1.91
C LEU A 87 3.26 13.89 -1.02
N LYS A 88 3.98 14.76 -0.31
CA LYS A 88 3.41 15.68 0.67
C LYS A 88 2.40 16.66 0.08
N ASN A 89 2.62 17.11 -1.16
CA ASN A 89 1.75 18.09 -1.81
C ASN A 89 0.48 17.45 -2.40
N ASN A 90 0.51 16.16 -2.72
CA ASN A 90 -0.58 15.48 -3.43
C ASN A 90 -1.42 14.56 -2.55
N PHE A 91 -0.89 14.08 -1.43
CA PHE A 91 -1.55 13.09 -0.57
C PHE A 91 -1.58 13.54 0.89
N SER A 92 -2.61 13.11 1.62
CA SER A 92 -2.72 13.30 3.06
C SER A 92 -2.37 12.05 3.86
N LEU A 93 -2.29 10.88 3.22
CA LEU A 93 -2.03 9.58 3.84
C LEU A 93 -1.35 8.63 2.86
N VAL A 94 -0.42 7.83 3.36
CA VAL A 94 0.16 6.68 2.65
C VAL A 94 -0.34 5.38 3.27
N ILE A 95 -0.83 4.45 2.45
CA ILE A 95 -1.09 3.07 2.82
C ILE A 95 0.10 2.23 2.35
N ASP A 96 0.87 1.72 3.30
CA ASP A 96 1.96 0.79 3.03
C ASP A 96 1.42 -0.63 2.94
N ALA A 97 1.31 -1.15 1.72
CA ALA A 97 0.93 -2.52 1.41
C ALA A 97 2.01 -3.20 0.55
N LEU A 98 3.28 -2.83 0.70
CA LEU A 98 4.38 -3.40 -0.09
C LEU A 98 4.70 -4.83 0.37
N PHE A 99 4.95 -5.02 1.67
CA PHE A 99 5.48 -6.28 2.21
C PHE A 99 4.88 -6.62 3.57
N GLY A 100 4.23 -7.78 3.65
CA GLY A 100 3.70 -8.33 4.89
C GLY A 100 4.69 -9.26 5.61
N PHE A 101 4.23 -10.00 6.60
CA PHE A 101 5.03 -10.83 7.51
C PHE A 101 5.95 -11.86 6.83
N SER A 102 5.62 -12.29 5.60
CA SER A 102 6.40 -13.27 4.86
C SER A 102 7.63 -12.69 4.16
N PHE A 103 7.85 -11.37 4.25
CA PHE A 103 8.99 -10.71 3.63
C PHE A 103 10.31 -11.12 4.28
N LYS A 104 11.33 -11.26 3.44
CA LYS A 104 12.70 -11.56 3.87
C LYS A 104 13.64 -10.49 3.28
N PRO A 105 14.44 -9.81 4.13
CA PRO A 105 15.46 -8.88 3.66
C PRO A 105 16.44 -9.52 2.65
N PRO A 106 17.13 -8.71 1.83
CA PRO A 106 17.10 -7.24 1.80
C PRO A 106 15.96 -6.65 0.97
N LEU A 107 15.58 -5.41 1.26
CA LEU A 107 14.81 -4.58 0.33
C LEU A 107 15.64 -4.36 -0.95
N ARG A 108 14.98 -4.43 -2.10
CA ARG A 108 15.62 -4.28 -3.41
C ARG A 108 14.91 -3.20 -4.23
N PRO A 109 15.61 -2.57 -5.18
CA PRO A 109 14.99 -1.64 -6.11
C PRO A 109 13.75 -2.23 -6.81
N PRO A 110 12.68 -1.43 -6.98
CA PRO A 110 12.57 -0.01 -6.63
C PRO A 110 12.04 0.28 -5.21
N PHE A 111 11.83 -0.74 -4.37
CA PHE A 111 11.11 -0.57 -3.11
C PHE A 111 11.90 0.14 -2.01
N ASP A 112 13.23 -0.01 -2.01
CA ASP A 112 14.13 0.71 -1.11
C ASP A 112 14.03 2.22 -1.30
N GLN A 113 14.01 2.69 -2.55
CA GLN A 113 13.86 4.11 -2.90
C GLN A 113 12.48 4.64 -2.51
N ILE A 114 11.42 3.89 -2.81
CA ILE A 114 10.04 4.27 -2.45
C ILE A 114 9.91 4.45 -0.92
N ILE A 115 10.43 3.50 -0.14
CA ILE A 115 10.37 3.58 1.33
C ILE A 115 11.18 4.78 1.85
N ASP A 116 12.34 5.06 1.29
CA ASP A 116 13.15 6.23 1.66
C ASP A 116 12.41 7.55 1.39
N VAL A 117 11.75 7.68 0.23
CA VAL A 117 10.94 8.85 -0.12
C VAL A 117 9.75 9.02 0.84
N VAL A 118 9.04 7.93 1.15
CA VAL A 118 7.91 7.95 2.09
C VAL A 118 8.36 8.38 3.47
N ASN A 119 9.45 7.82 3.99
CA ASN A 119 10.00 8.18 5.30
C ASN A 119 10.39 9.66 5.39
N LYS A 120 10.87 10.25 4.30
CA LYS A 120 11.24 11.67 4.22
C LYS A 120 10.04 12.61 3.99
N SER A 121 8.89 12.10 3.55
CA SER A 121 7.71 12.92 3.24
C SER A 121 7.02 13.52 4.47
N SER A 122 7.26 12.94 5.66
CA SER A 122 6.55 13.27 6.91
C SER A 122 5.03 13.06 6.87
N LEU A 123 4.52 12.35 5.86
CA LEU A 123 3.11 11.96 5.81
C LEU A 123 2.81 10.87 6.85
N PRO A 124 1.59 10.83 7.40
CA PRO A 124 1.16 9.66 8.15
C PRO A 124 1.17 8.42 7.24
N VAL A 125 1.58 7.29 7.81
CA VAL A 125 1.63 5.99 7.13
C VAL A 125 0.77 4.99 7.89
N PHE A 126 -0.16 4.34 7.19
CA PHE A 126 -0.91 3.19 7.69
C PHE A 126 -0.35 1.92 7.04
N ALA A 127 0.24 1.05 7.83
CA ALA A 127 0.79 -0.21 7.35
C ALA A 127 -0.26 -1.33 7.34
N VAL A 128 -0.35 -2.05 6.23
CA VAL A 128 -1.16 -3.28 6.11
C VAL A 128 -0.30 -4.45 6.58
N ASP A 129 -0.83 -5.20 7.56
CA ASP A 129 -0.17 -6.31 8.25
C ASP A 129 1.01 -5.87 9.12
N ILE A 130 2.14 -5.49 8.52
CA ILE A 130 3.33 -4.97 9.21
C ILE A 130 3.95 -3.82 8.41
N PRO A 131 4.68 -2.89 9.06
CA PRO A 131 5.45 -1.89 8.32
C PRO A 131 6.51 -2.55 7.44
N SER A 132 6.48 -2.25 6.15
CA SER A 132 7.38 -2.83 5.16
C SER A 132 8.84 -2.50 5.49
N GLY A 133 9.71 -3.51 5.40
CA GLY A 133 11.12 -3.41 5.82
C GLY A 133 11.38 -3.82 7.26
N THR A 134 10.34 -4.11 8.04
CA THR A 134 10.50 -4.70 9.39
C THR A 134 10.92 -6.17 9.29
N VAL A 135 11.88 -6.58 10.12
CA VAL A 135 12.25 -7.99 10.28
C VAL A 135 11.31 -8.64 11.31
N VAL A 136 10.51 -9.62 10.87
CA VAL A 136 9.70 -10.43 11.77
C VAL A 136 10.52 -11.62 12.26
N ILE A 137 10.74 -11.70 13.57
CA ILE A 137 11.42 -12.84 14.22
C ILE A 137 10.36 -13.65 14.95
N PHE A 138 10.13 -14.89 14.50
CA PHE A 138 9.29 -15.85 15.21
C PHE A 138 10.11 -16.49 16.32
N ILE A 139 9.91 -16.03 17.56
CA ILE A 139 10.48 -16.67 18.75
C ILE A 139 9.56 -17.83 19.10
N PHE A 140 9.94 -19.05 18.73
CA PHE A 140 9.31 -20.24 19.29
C PHE A 140 9.86 -20.45 20.70
N PRO A 141 9.01 -20.63 21.72
CA PRO A 141 9.48 -21.12 23.00
C PRO A 141 10.11 -22.50 22.79
N LEU A 142 11.40 -22.62 23.13
CA LEU A 142 12.07 -23.91 23.26
C LEU A 142 11.40 -24.62 24.45
N TYR A 143 10.52 -25.58 24.14
CA TYR A 143 10.14 -26.64 25.08
C TYR A 143 11.06 -27.84 24.82
#